data_AF-B8DMQ8-F1
#
_entry.id   AF-B8DMQ8-F1
#
_cell.length_a   1.000
_cell.length_b   1.000
_cell.length_c   1.000
_cell.angle_alpha   90.00
_cell.angle_beta   90.00
_cell.angle_gamma   90.00
#
_symmetry.space_group_name_H-M   'P 1'
#
loop_
_entity.id
_entity.type
_entity.pdbx_description
1 polymer ?
#
loop_
_entity_poly.entity_id
_entity_poly.type
_entity_poly.pdbx_seq_one_letter_code
_entity_poly.pdbx_strand_id
1 'polypeptide(L)'
;MTRPASFLHTTFRGAARPPRPRRTRPMLLALALWLACLGAWLPVHAEPLPAMQRVPVVAPEPHIFKGFVQENLQWLQRPGIVDAQGRYPMANAIPAGEYAPQSFARELFERADLTAFPSMILPTDGKPTYSTWGVRYQAEEPYTLFVEDKPWDQNLQIGLTIPLMASLDWDGNGVRDWLFGCRILFYKPYLSLGSFLLVLNPQPTGPLDVRLVRVSYRQPDDTRKVTTYFGTAARDYLFTVMRDRLPAIYPGWTPPARAEDLPWRDAPGMEGVGYVEHVDEGKK
;
A
#
# COMPACT_ATOMS: atom_id res chain seq x y z
N MET A 1 68.89 -42.38 -35.51
CA MET A 1 69.15 -43.06 -34.23
C MET A 1 67.81 -43.40 -33.58
N THR A 2 67.69 -44.65 -33.10
CA THR A 2 66.72 -45.23 -32.13
C THR A 2 65.21 -45.21 -32.42
N ARG A 3 64.71 -46.37 -32.89
CA ARG A 3 63.40 -47.00 -32.60
C ARG A 3 63.41 -47.59 -31.14
N PRO A 4 62.41 -48.38 -30.68
CA PRO A 4 60.94 -48.19 -30.53
C PRO A 4 60.45 -48.63 -29.11
N ALA A 5 59.15 -48.49 -28.81
CA ALA A 5 58.42 -49.46 -27.99
C ALA A 5 56.91 -49.39 -28.24
N SER A 6 56.39 -50.48 -28.78
CA SER A 6 55.00 -50.84 -28.94
C SER A 6 54.45 -51.41 -27.63
N PHE A 7 53.16 -51.26 -27.34
CA PHE A 7 52.31 -52.38 -26.90
C PHE A 7 50.82 -52.10 -27.20
N LEU A 8 50.23 -53.11 -27.80
CA LEU A 8 48.82 -53.39 -28.14
C LEU A 8 47.99 -53.64 -26.85
N HIS A 9 46.67 -53.81 -26.76
CA HIS A 9 45.52 -53.99 -27.66
C HIS A 9 44.28 -53.88 -26.75
N THR A 10 43.16 -53.27 -27.16
CA THR A 10 41.86 -53.95 -27.13
C THR A 10 40.86 -53.24 -28.05
N THR A 11 40.29 -54.03 -28.94
CA THR A 11 39.23 -53.74 -29.91
C THR A 11 37.87 -53.53 -29.24
N PHE A 12 36.96 -52.72 -29.82
CA PHE A 12 35.59 -53.18 -30.12
C PHE A 12 34.87 -52.28 -31.14
N ARG A 13 34.35 -52.96 -32.17
CA ARG A 13 33.24 -52.73 -33.13
C ARG A 13 32.49 -51.39 -33.21
N GLY A 14 32.20 -51.06 -34.48
CA GLY A 14 30.89 -50.60 -34.96
C GLY A 14 30.64 -49.09 -34.78
N ALA A 15 29.83 -48.41 -35.57
CA ALA A 15 29.02 -48.76 -36.73
C ALA A 15 28.65 -47.43 -37.41
N ALA A 16 28.27 -47.52 -38.68
CA ALA A 16 27.42 -46.64 -39.48
C ALA A 16 27.09 -45.19 -39.00
N ARG A 17 27.31 -44.24 -39.92
CA ARG A 17 26.81 -42.85 -39.91
C ARG A 17 25.34 -42.74 -39.48
N PRO A 18 24.97 -41.78 -38.60
CA PRO A 18 23.57 -41.46 -38.36
C PRO A 18 23.00 -40.56 -39.47
N PRO A 19 21.71 -40.71 -39.81
CA PRO A 19 21.04 -39.91 -40.83
C PRO A 19 20.68 -38.50 -40.31
N ARG A 20 20.58 -37.55 -41.23
CA ARG A 20 20.14 -36.17 -40.96
C ARG A 20 18.75 -36.14 -40.30
N PRO A 21 18.54 -35.37 -39.21
CA PRO A 21 17.22 -35.20 -38.64
C PRO A 21 16.38 -34.23 -39.50
N ARG A 22 15.20 -34.70 -39.92
CA ARG A 22 14.14 -33.90 -40.55
C ARG A 22 13.65 -32.81 -39.56
N ARG A 23 13.65 -31.56 -40.04
CA ARG A 23 13.02 -30.39 -39.43
C ARG A 23 11.49 -30.56 -39.38
N THR A 24 10.92 -30.88 -38.21
CA THR A 24 9.48 -30.67 -37.92
C THR A 24 9.18 -30.41 -36.43
N ARG A 25 10.18 -30.13 -35.57
CA ARG A 25 9.98 -29.98 -34.12
C ARG A 25 9.79 -28.58 -33.51
N PRO A 26 10.04 -27.43 -34.17
CA PRO A 26 9.88 -26.14 -33.47
C PRO A 26 8.42 -25.71 -33.33
N MET A 27 7.54 -26.12 -34.24
CA MET A 27 6.16 -25.63 -34.30
C MET A 27 5.25 -26.27 -33.23
N LEU A 28 5.47 -27.54 -32.89
CA LEU A 28 4.77 -28.23 -31.79
C LEU A 28 5.23 -27.71 -30.42
N LEU A 29 6.52 -27.37 -30.27
CA LEU A 29 7.04 -26.79 -29.03
C LEU A 29 6.48 -25.38 -28.81
N ALA A 30 6.43 -24.57 -29.88
CA ALA A 30 5.81 -23.25 -29.84
C ALA A 30 4.32 -23.32 -29.53
N LEU A 31 3.59 -24.29 -30.10
CA LEU A 31 2.16 -24.50 -29.80
C LEU A 31 1.93 -24.95 -28.34
N ALA A 32 2.78 -25.83 -27.81
CA ALA A 32 2.73 -26.26 -26.41
C ALA A 32 3.05 -25.11 -25.44
N LEU A 33 4.03 -24.27 -25.76
CA LEU A 33 4.33 -23.04 -25.02
C LEU A 33 3.17 -22.04 -25.09
N TRP A 34 2.54 -21.89 -26.25
CA TRP A 34 1.41 -20.98 -26.43
C TRP A 34 0.15 -21.45 -25.69
N LEU A 35 -0.12 -22.77 -25.66
CA LEU A 35 -1.18 -23.37 -24.85
C LEU A 35 -0.92 -23.26 -23.34
N ALA A 36 0.33 -23.41 -22.90
CA ALA A 36 0.71 -23.17 -21.51
C ALA A 36 0.56 -21.70 -21.11
N CYS A 37 0.86 -20.76 -22.02
CA CYS A 37 0.62 -19.33 -21.80
C CYS A 37 -0.88 -18.98 -21.76
N LEU A 38 -1.73 -19.66 -22.53
CA LEU A 38 -3.19 -19.50 -22.46
C LEU A 38 -3.78 -20.05 -21.15
N GLY A 39 -3.23 -21.13 -20.60
CA GLY A 39 -3.60 -21.64 -19.27
C GLY A 39 -3.25 -20.68 -18.12
N ALA A 40 -2.21 -19.86 -18.29
CA ALA A 40 -1.81 -18.82 -17.34
C ALA A 40 -2.62 -17.51 -17.46
N TRP A 41 -3.53 -17.42 -18.45
CA TRP A 41 -4.43 -16.27 -18.66
C TRP A 41 -5.87 -16.54 -18.24
N LEU A 42 -6.17 -17.75 -17.77
CA LEU A 42 -7.36 -17.95 -16.95
C LEU A 42 -7.10 -17.26 -15.62
N PRO A 43 -8.02 -16.43 -15.11
CA PRO A 43 -7.91 -15.95 -13.75
C PRO A 43 -7.85 -17.20 -12.89
N VAL A 44 -6.68 -17.46 -12.30
CA VAL A 44 -6.58 -18.34 -11.15
C VAL A 44 -7.64 -17.78 -10.21
N HIS A 45 -8.80 -18.43 -10.20
CA HIS A 45 -9.76 -18.27 -9.13
C HIS A 45 -8.92 -18.71 -7.95
N ALA A 46 -8.43 -17.73 -7.20
CA ALA A 46 -7.77 -18.00 -5.95
C ALA A 46 -8.73 -18.95 -5.23
N GLU A 47 -8.30 -20.21 -5.05
CA GLU A 47 -9.02 -21.09 -4.15
C GLU A 47 -9.28 -20.26 -2.90
N PRO A 48 -10.53 -20.20 -2.41
CA PRO A 48 -10.83 -19.42 -1.22
C PRO A 48 -9.84 -19.89 -0.17
N LEU A 49 -8.99 -18.96 0.26
CA LEU A 49 -7.94 -19.24 1.23
C LEU A 49 -8.61 -20.06 2.35
N PRO A 50 -7.99 -21.19 2.80
CA PRO A 50 -8.58 -22.05 3.82
C PRO A 50 -9.08 -21.16 4.93
N ALA A 51 -10.31 -21.39 5.40
CA ALA A 51 -11.08 -20.49 6.27
C ALA A 51 -10.24 -20.00 7.45
N MET A 52 -9.46 -18.95 7.21
CA MET A 52 -8.76 -18.21 8.24
C MET A 52 -9.88 -17.68 9.13
N GLN A 53 -9.70 -17.80 10.44
CA GLN A 53 -10.66 -17.28 11.39
C GLN A 53 -10.63 -15.75 11.29
N ARG A 54 -11.37 -15.21 10.33
CA ARG A 54 -11.36 -13.79 9.99
C ARG A 54 -12.25 -13.05 10.95
N VAL A 55 -11.73 -11.93 11.43
CA VAL A 55 -12.45 -11.01 12.28
C VAL A 55 -13.45 -10.22 11.42
N PRO A 56 -14.74 -10.10 11.81
CA PRO A 56 -15.69 -9.27 11.08
C PRO A 56 -15.25 -7.81 11.01
N VAL A 57 -15.55 -7.16 9.88
CA VAL A 57 -15.21 -5.75 9.65
C VAL A 57 -16.08 -4.85 10.53
N VAL A 58 -15.47 -3.90 11.22
CA VAL A 58 -16.16 -2.81 11.91
C VAL A 58 -15.87 -1.52 11.15
N ALA A 59 -16.90 -0.88 10.60
CA ALA A 59 -16.77 0.38 9.87
C ALA A 59 -17.62 1.45 10.57
N PRO A 60 -17.01 2.50 11.15
CA PRO A 60 -17.77 3.59 11.79
C PRO A 60 -18.70 4.29 10.81
N GLU A 61 -18.26 4.43 9.56
CA GLU A 61 -19.03 4.99 8.46
C GLU A 61 -19.18 3.96 7.32
N PRO A 62 -20.14 3.01 7.42
CA PRO A 62 -20.25 1.89 6.48
C PRO A 62 -20.44 2.32 5.03
N HIS A 63 -21.08 3.46 4.80
CA HIS A 63 -21.31 3.99 3.46
C HIS A 63 -20.02 4.50 2.80
N ILE A 64 -19.13 5.14 3.57
CA ILE A 64 -17.81 5.58 3.10
C ILE A 64 -16.93 4.35 2.86
N PHE A 65 -16.91 3.40 3.81
CA PHE A 65 -16.12 2.18 3.66
C PHE A 65 -16.58 1.35 2.45
N LYS A 66 -17.88 1.27 2.18
CA LYS A 66 -18.41 0.60 0.99
C LYS A 66 -17.89 1.23 -0.31
N GLY A 67 -17.83 2.57 -0.39
CA GLY A 67 -17.24 3.26 -1.54
C GLY A 67 -15.75 2.90 -1.70
N PHE A 68 -15.00 2.89 -0.60
CA PHE A 68 -13.61 2.44 -0.59
C PHE A 68 -13.47 0.99 -1.07
N VAL A 69 -14.33 0.08 -0.63
CA VAL A 69 -14.31 -1.33 -1.07
C VAL A 69 -14.53 -1.44 -2.58
N GLN A 70 -15.47 -0.68 -3.14
CA GLN A 70 -15.75 -0.69 -4.57
C GLN A 70 -14.56 -0.22 -5.40
N GLU A 71 -13.89 0.85 -4.97
CA GLU A 71 -12.72 1.40 -5.65
C GLU A 71 -11.46 0.51 -5.51
N ASN A 72 -11.38 -0.30 -4.45
CA ASN A 72 -10.16 -1.02 -4.08
C ASN A 72 -10.40 -2.55 -3.99
N LEU A 73 -11.40 -3.05 -4.72
CA LEU A 73 -11.89 -4.42 -4.63
C LEU A 73 -10.77 -5.45 -4.76
N GLN A 74 -9.88 -5.28 -5.74
CA GLN A 74 -8.76 -6.19 -5.98
C GLN A 74 -7.83 -6.31 -4.76
N TRP A 75 -7.58 -5.20 -4.06
CA TRP A 75 -6.68 -5.16 -2.90
C TRP A 75 -7.30 -5.71 -1.63
N LEU A 76 -8.61 -5.72 -1.53
CA LEU A 76 -9.33 -6.32 -0.42
C LEU A 76 -9.66 -7.79 -0.66
N GLN A 77 -9.76 -8.22 -1.93
CA GLN A 77 -9.93 -9.62 -2.30
C GLN A 77 -8.67 -10.44 -2.09
N ARG A 78 -7.49 -9.89 -2.41
CA ARG A 78 -6.19 -10.57 -2.20
C ARG A 78 -5.99 -11.07 -0.77
N PRO A 79 -6.22 -10.25 0.28
CA PRO A 79 -6.19 -10.71 1.66
C PRO A 79 -7.45 -11.48 2.08
N GLY A 80 -8.47 -11.59 1.23
CA GLY A 80 -9.73 -12.29 1.54
C GLY A 80 -10.65 -11.52 2.49
N ILE A 81 -10.48 -10.20 2.62
CA ILE A 81 -11.34 -9.33 3.44
C ILE A 81 -12.75 -9.29 2.84
N VAL A 82 -12.82 -9.27 1.51
CA VAL A 82 -14.07 -9.27 0.74
C VAL A 82 -14.07 -10.44 -0.24
N ASP A 83 -15.25 -10.96 -0.55
CA ASP A 83 -15.41 -12.01 -1.55
C ASP A 83 -15.32 -11.47 -2.99
N ALA A 84 -15.46 -12.38 -3.96
CA ALA A 84 -15.43 -12.05 -5.39
C ALA A 84 -16.51 -11.01 -5.79
N GLN A 85 -17.58 -10.86 -5.00
CA GLN A 85 -18.66 -9.91 -5.20
C GLN A 85 -18.52 -8.64 -4.34
N GLY A 86 -17.42 -8.50 -3.59
CA GLY A 86 -17.16 -7.37 -2.70
C GLY A 86 -17.96 -7.41 -1.39
N ARG A 87 -18.50 -8.58 -1.01
CA ARG A 87 -19.23 -8.77 0.25
C ARG A 87 -18.26 -9.14 1.36
N TYR A 88 -18.57 -8.72 2.58
CA TYR A 88 -17.77 -8.99 3.77
C TYR A 88 -18.67 -9.09 5.01
N PRO A 89 -18.30 -9.90 6.01
CA PRO A 89 -19.00 -9.93 7.29
C PRO A 89 -18.76 -8.61 8.03
N MET A 90 -19.85 -7.94 8.44
CA MET A 90 -19.80 -6.67 9.16
C MET A 90 -20.29 -6.85 10.59
N ALA A 91 -19.63 -6.19 11.54
CA ALA A 91 -20.05 -6.06 12.92
C ALA A 91 -20.28 -4.59 13.28
N ASN A 92 -21.17 -4.35 14.23
CA ASN A 92 -21.55 -2.99 14.65
C ASN A 92 -20.52 -2.33 15.56
N ALA A 93 -19.71 -3.12 16.26
CA ALA A 93 -18.72 -2.64 17.21
C ALA A 93 -17.59 -3.67 17.38
N ILE A 94 -16.45 -3.19 17.85
CA ILE A 94 -15.33 -4.05 18.26
C ILE A 94 -15.75 -4.81 19.53
N PRO A 95 -15.59 -6.15 19.58
CA PRO A 95 -15.96 -6.96 20.74
C PRO A 95 -15.23 -6.55 22.03
N ALA A 96 -15.92 -6.75 23.17
CA ALA A 96 -15.31 -6.55 24.48
C ALA A 96 -14.13 -7.51 24.68
N GLY A 97 -12.97 -6.98 25.07
CA GLY A 97 -11.72 -7.72 25.26
C GLY A 97 -10.71 -7.56 24.13
N GLU A 98 -11.11 -7.04 22.97
CA GLU A 98 -10.18 -6.56 21.96
C GLU A 98 -9.70 -5.14 22.28
N TYR A 99 -8.50 -4.79 21.81
CA TYR A 99 -7.96 -3.46 22.03
C TYR A 99 -8.69 -2.41 21.18
N ALA A 100 -9.34 -1.46 21.86
CA ALA A 100 -9.99 -0.31 21.26
C ALA A 100 -9.71 0.94 22.10
N PRO A 101 -8.94 1.91 21.60
CA PRO A 101 -8.67 3.15 22.32
C PRO A 101 -9.90 4.07 22.35
N GLN A 102 -9.85 5.07 23.22
CA GLN A 102 -10.89 6.11 23.29
C GLN A 102 -10.94 6.95 22.00
N SER A 103 -9.82 7.08 21.29
CA SER A 103 -9.73 7.75 20.00
C SER A 103 -8.70 7.05 19.14
N PHE A 104 -9.14 6.46 18.03
CA PHE A 104 -8.27 5.80 17.07
C PHE A 104 -7.41 6.81 16.32
N ALA A 105 -8.02 7.93 15.94
CA ALA A 105 -7.34 8.97 15.17
C ALA A 105 -6.26 9.69 16.00
N ARG A 106 -6.55 9.97 17.28
CA ARG A 106 -5.55 10.53 18.21
C ARG A 106 -4.44 9.54 18.49
N GLU A 107 -4.78 8.27 18.65
CA GLU A 107 -3.77 7.24 18.85
C GLU A 107 -2.82 7.12 17.66
N LEU A 108 -3.34 7.12 16.43
CA LEU A 108 -2.51 7.20 15.24
C LEU A 108 -1.67 8.48 15.25
N PHE A 109 -2.26 9.62 15.56
CA PHE A 109 -1.55 10.90 15.56
C PHE A 109 -0.39 10.95 16.58
N GLU A 110 -0.59 10.40 17.78
CA GLU A 110 0.38 10.49 18.88
C GLU A 110 1.41 9.35 18.88
N ARG A 111 1.03 8.16 18.40
CA ARG A 111 1.83 6.93 18.52
C ARG A 111 2.22 6.31 17.19
N ALA A 112 1.76 6.86 16.06
CA ALA A 112 2.34 6.48 14.79
C ALA A 112 3.84 6.74 14.86
N ASP A 113 4.61 5.79 14.32
CA ASP A 113 6.04 5.97 14.16
C ASP A 113 6.32 7.36 13.54
N LEU A 114 7.38 8.03 13.98
CA LEU A 114 7.80 9.35 13.44
C LEU A 114 8.01 9.31 11.93
N THR A 115 8.19 8.09 11.45
CA THR A 115 8.27 7.70 10.07
C THR A 115 6.96 7.70 9.32
N ALA A 116 5.79 7.71 9.94
CA ALA A 116 4.49 7.57 9.26
C ALA A 116 3.98 8.90 8.68
N PHE A 117 3.15 8.83 7.64
CA PHE A 117 2.60 10.00 6.93
C PHE A 117 1.98 11.09 7.85
N PRO A 118 1.20 10.76 8.90
CA PRO A 118 0.66 11.77 9.82
C PRO A 118 1.75 12.46 10.67
N SER A 119 2.78 11.71 11.06
CA SER A 119 3.85 12.16 11.96
C SER A 119 4.87 13.08 11.29
N MET A 120 4.94 13.08 9.96
CA MET A 120 5.99 13.78 9.21
C MET A 120 5.71 15.22 8.85
N ILE A 121 4.44 15.63 8.83
CA ILE A 121 4.13 17.07 8.74
C ILE A 121 4.14 17.70 10.14
N LEU A 122 4.33 16.87 11.17
CA LEU A 122 4.69 17.30 12.51
C LEU A 122 6.21 17.49 12.57
N PRO A 123 6.70 18.52 13.30
CA PRO A 123 8.13 18.73 13.47
C PRO A 123 8.77 17.57 14.24
N THR A 124 9.88 17.06 13.69
CA THR A 124 10.59 15.83 14.11
C THR A 124 11.71 16.04 15.13
N ASP A 125 12.04 17.29 15.47
CA ASP A 125 13.35 17.61 16.08
C ASP A 125 13.27 17.92 17.59
N GLY A 126 12.34 17.28 18.31
CA GLY A 126 12.04 17.64 19.71
C GLY A 126 11.51 19.07 19.85
N LYS A 127 11.09 19.65 18.72
CA LYS A 127 10.53 20.99 18.61
C LYS A 127 9.00 20.94 18.70
N PRO A 128 8.39 22.03 19.16
CA PRO A 128 6.94 22.23 19.31
C PRO A 128 6.08 21.42 18.32
N THR A 129 5.35 20.40 18.75
CA THR A 129 4.27 19.76 17.96
C THR A 129 3.27 20.83 17.49
N TYR A 130 2.36 20.53 16.55
CA TYR A 130 1.36 21.53 16.11
C TYR A 130 0.67 22.27 17.27
N SER A 131 0.37 21.59 18.39
CA SER A 131 -0.15 22.19 19.63
C SER A 131 0.67 23.37 20.15
N THR A 132 1.97 23.34 19.92
CA THR A 132 2.93 24.31 20.41
C THR A 132 3.19 25.43 19.39
N TRP A 133 2.66 25.32 18.17
CA TRP A 133 2.50 26.42 17.21
C TRP A 133 1.14 27.14 17.35
N GLY A 134 0.31 26.79 18.34
CA GLY A 134 -1.01 27.37 18.54
C GLY A 134 -2.08 26.87 17.57
N VAL A 135 -1.81 25.75 16.88
CA VAL A 135 -2.73 25.04 15.99
C VAL A 135 -3.92 24.53 16.79
N ARG A 136 -5.12 24.83 16.30
CA ARG A 136 -6.37 24.34 16.91
C ARG A 136 -6.69 22.95 16.39
N TYR A 137 -6.94 22.03 17.31
CA TYR A 137 -7.52 20.73 17.02
C TYR A 137 -9.03 20.87 16.97
N GLN A 138 -9.65 20.31 15.93
CA GLN A 138 -11.06 19.95 15.98
C GLN A 138 -11.13 18.45 15.85
N ALA A 139 -11.53 17.78 16.92
CA ALA A 139 -11.67 16.34 16.92
C ALA A 139 -13.15 15.98 16.95
N GLU A 140 -13.61 15.27 15.92
CA GLU A 140 -14.88 14.54 15.96
C GLU A 140 -14.56 13.14 16.48
N GLU A 141 -14.27 13.09 17.78
CA GLU A 141 -13.90 11.87 18.49
C GLU A 141 -15.06 10.86 18.45
N PRO A 142 -14.78 9.55 18.37
CA PRO A 142 -13.46 8.89 18.48
C PRO A 142 -12.78 8.55 17.13
N TYR A 143 -13.41 8.92 16.00
CA TYR A 143 -13.08 8.35 14.68
C TYR A 143 -12.35 9.32 13.76
N THR A 144 -12.52 10.63 13.92
CA THR A 144 -11.94 11.63 13.03
C THR A 144 -11.18 12.68 13.81
N LEU A 145 -9.90 12.85 13.47
CA LEU A 145 -9.10 13.99 13.94
C LEU A 145 -8.89 14.97 12.79
N PHE A 146 -9.19 16.25 13.03
CA PHE A 146 -8.87 17.35 12.13
C PHE A 146 -7.87 18.31 12.78
N VAL A 147 -6.80 18.60 12.06
CA VAL A 147 -5.69 19.45 12.52
C VAL A 147 -5.42 20.52 11.48
N GLU A 148 -5.40 21.78 11.91
CA GLU A 148 -5.20 22.95 11.03
C GLU A 148 -4.07 23.84 11.52
N ASP A 149 -3.10 24.13 10.66
CA ASP A 149 -1.94 24.95 11.05
C ASP A 149 -2.32 26.37 11.52
N LYS A 150 -3.47 26.90 11.07
CA LYS A 150 -4.06 28.17 11.50
C LYS A 150 -5.60 28.11 11.39
N PRO A 151 -6.34 28.97 12.11
CA PRO A 151 -7.78 29.13 11.87
C PRO A 151 -8.07 29.49 10.40
N TRP A 152 -9.19 29.00 9.85
CA TRP A 152 -9.61 29.22 8.45
C TRP A 152 -9.58 30.70 8.01
N ASP A 153 -9.91 31.62 8.91
CA ASP A 153 -9.93 33.07 8.71
C ASP A 153 -8.54 33.74 8.70
N GLN A 154 -7.47 33.00 9.02
CA GLN A 154 -6.10 33.53 9.20
C GLN A 154 -5.07 32.98 8.19
N ASN A 155 -5.50 32.75 6.94
CA ASN A 155 -4.68 32.17 5.87
C ASN A 155 -4.13 30.78 6.24
N LEU A 156 -5.05 29.86 6.53
CA LEU A 156 -4.80 28.42 6.61
C LEU A 156 -3.87 27.98 5.48
N GLN A 157 -2.75 27.34 5.83
CA GLN A 157 -1.82 26.82 4.85
C GLN A 157 -2.05 25.32 4.67
N ILE A 158 -2.32 24.58 5.76
CA ILE A 158 -2.39 23.11 5.76
C ILE A 158 -3.48 22.58 6.70
N GLY A 159 -4.28 21.64 6.19
CA GLY A 159 -5.20 20.82 6.97
C GLY A 159 -4.86 19.33 6.87
N LEU A 160 -4.92 18.62 8.00
CA LEU A 160 -4.76 17.17 8.11
C LEU A 160 -6.06 16.57 8.66
N THR A 161 -6.62 15.57 7.97
CA THR A 161 -7.80 14.82 8.40
C THR A 161 -7.44 13.33 8.52
N ILE A 162 -7.79 12.71 9.64
CA ILE A 162 -7.51 11.30 9.94
C ILE A 162 -8.79 10.58 10.37
N PRO A 163 -9.64 10.12 9.43
CA PRO A 163 -10.74 9.20 9.74
C PRO A 163 -10.30 7.74 9.87
N LEU A 164 -10.77 7.05 10.91
CA LEU A 164 -10.83 5.59 10.94
C LEU A 164 -11.88 5.13 9.92
N MET A 165 -11.43 4.42 8.88
CA MET A 165 -12.31 3.91 7.82
C MET A 165 -12.92 2.57 8.23
N ALA A 166 -12.08 1.67 8.74
CA ALA A 166 -12.49 0.36 9.19
C ALA A 166 -11.48 -0.26 10.13
N SER A 167 -11.95 -1.27 10.84
CA SER A 167 -11.18 -2.15 11.70
C SER A 167 -11.41 -3.58 11.23
N LEU A 168 -10.37 -4.27 10.77
CA LEU A 168 -10.46 -5.51 10.00
C LEU A 168 -9.20 -6.36 10.18
N ASP A 169 -9.21 -7.63 9.79
CA ASP A 169 -8.03 -8.51 9.81
C ASP A 169 -7.38 -8.54 8.42
N TRP A 170 -6.39 -7.66 8.20
CA TRP A 170 -5.79 -7.46 6.88
C TRP A 170 -4.85 -8.60 6.50
N ASP A 171 -3.98 -9.01 7.42
CA ASP A 171 -2.96 -10.03 7.14
C ASP A 171 -3.47 -11.48 7.36
N GLY A 172 -4.63 -11.66 8.00
CA GLY A 172 -5.25 -12.97 8.22
C GLY A 172 -4.79 -13.70 9.46
N ASN A 173 -4.14 -13.00 10.38
CA ASN A 173 -3.67 -13.60 11.62
C ASN A 173 -4.78 -13.67 12.70
N GLY A 174 -5.98 -13.18 12.41
CA GLY A 174 -7.12 -13.18 13.34
C GLY A 174 -7.10 -12.04 14.36
N VAL A 175 -6.21 -11.06 14.21
CA VAL A 175 -6.13 -9.83 15.01
C VAL A 175 -6.65 -8.67 14.17
N ARG A 176 -7.21 -7.68 14.86
CA ARG A 176 -7.80 -6.51 14.22
C ARG A 176 -6.77 -5.43 13.95
N ASP A 177 -6.53 -5.17 12.69
CA ASP A 177 -5.81 -4.04 12.15
C ASP A 177 -6.73 -2.83 11.98
N TRP A 178 -6.14 -1.64 11.92
CA TRP A 178 -6.88 -0.39 11.72
C TRP A 178 -6.55 0.23 10.37
N LEU A 179 -7.59 0.44 9.56
CA LEU A 179 -7.48 1.12 8.28
C LEU A 179 -7.92 2.58 8.46
N PHE A 180 -6.99 3.49 8.20
CA PHE A 180 -7.24 4.92 8.22
C PHE A 180 -7.24 5.49 6.81
N GLY A 181 -8.15 6.43 6.56
CA GLY A 181 -7.98 7.42 5.52
C GLY A 181 -7.19 8.57 6.12
N CYS A 182 -6.18 9.06 5.45
CA CYS A 182 -5.46 10.27 5.85
C CYS A 182 -5.49 11.23 4.68
N ARG A 183 -5.84 12.49 4.94
CA ARG A 183 -5.84 13.52 3.91
C ARG A 183 -5.07 14.73 4.40
N ILE A 184 -4.19 15.20 3.55
CA ILE A 184 -3.44 16.43 3.73
C ILE A 184 -3.82 17.36 2.61
N LEU A 185 -4.22 18.56 2.99
CA LEU A 185 -4.62 19.61 2.09
C LEU A 185 -3.75 20.83 2.33
N PHE A 186 -2.90 21.13 1.36
CA PHE A 186 -2.20 22.40 1.27
C PHE A 186 -3.08 23.36 0.47
N TYR A 187 -3.32 24.56 1.00
CA TYR A 187 -4.18 25.55 0.35
C TYR A 187 -3.41 26.46 -0.61
N LYS A 188 -2.10 26.67 -0.38
CA LYS A 188 -1.25 27.54 -1.19
C LYS A 188 0.20 27.00 -1.28
N PRO A 189 0.65 26.49 -2.45
CA PRO A 189 -0.16 26.13 -3.62
C PRO A 189 -1.16 25.00 -3.29
N TYR A 190 -2.28 24.89 -4.03
CA TYR A 190 -3.26 23.83 -3.78
C TYR A 190 -2.64 22.45 -4.03
N LEU A 191 -2.56 21.62 -3.00
CA LEU A 191 -2.08 20.24 -3.11
C LEU A 191 -2.92 19.38 -2.17
N SER A 192 -3.69 18.44 -2.71
CA SER A 192 -4.45 17.47 -1.91
C SER A 192 -3.81 16.10 -2.07
N LEU A 193 -3.24 15.60 -0.98
CA LEU A 193 -2.71 14.24 -0.86
C LEU A 193 -3.65 13.44 0.03
N GLY A 194 -4.24 12.39 -0.53
CA GLY A 194 -4.91 11.36 0.24
C GLY A 194 -3.98 10.16 0.40
N SER A 195 -4.05 9.47 1.51
CA SER A 195 -3.42 8.17 1.69
C SER A 195 -4.34 7.25 2.47
N PHE A 196 -4.13 5.94 2.30
CA PHE A 196 -4.69 4.96 3.20
C PHE A 196 -3.55 4.29 3.94
N LEU A 197 -3.68 4.28 5.26
CA LEU A 197 -2.69 3.73 6.17
C LEU A 197 -3.29 2.56 6.91
N LEU A 198 -2.50 1.51 7.08
CA LEU A 198 -2.87 0.34 7.83
C LEU A 198 -2.00 0.26 9.08
N VAL A 199 -2.62 0.16 10.25
CA VAL A 199 -1.93 -0.14 11.51
C VAL A 199 -2.07 -1.62 11.77
N LEU A 200 -0.95 -2.34 11.74
CA LEU A 200 -0.92 -3.77 11.97
C LEU A 200 -0.86 -4.10 13.45
N ASN A 201 -1.68 -5.06 13.88
CA ASN A 201 -1.60 -5.70 15.21
C ASN A 201 -1.40 -4.72 16.39
N PRO A 202 -2.22 -3.66 16.49
CA PRO A 202 -2.01 -2.58 17.45
C PRO A 202 -2.03 -3.11 18.88
N GLN A 203 -1.02 -2.71 19.65
CA GLN A 203 -0.90 -3.04 21.07
C GLN A 203 -1.37 -1.87 21.95
N PRO A 204 -1.82 -2.11 23.19
CA PRO A 204 -2.23 -1.06 24.11
C PRO A 204 -1.16 -0.02 24.42
N THR A 205 0.12 -0.36 24.24
CA THR A 205 1.26 0.51 24.50
C THR A 205 2.32 0.34 23.41
N GLY A 206 3.23 1.32 23.31
CA GLY A 206 4.32 1.31 22.34
C GLY A 206 3.96 1.93 20.98
N PRO A 207 4.93 1.96 20.05
CA PRO A 207 4.74 2.52 18.71
C PRO A 207 3.79 1.65 17.87
N LEU A 208 3.07 2.29 16.96
CA LEU A 208 2.20 1.61 15.99
C LEU A 208 2.98 1.19 14.75
N ASP A 209 2.74 -0.03 14.26
CA ASP A 209 3.30 -0.51 12.99
C ASP A 209 2.44 -0.03 11.82
N VAL A 210 2.79 1.13 11.25
CA VAL A 210 2.04 1.77 10.18
C VAL A 210 2.57 1.37 8.81
N ARG A 211 1.67 0.96 7.92
CA ARG A 211 1.94 0.55 6.54
C ARG A 211 1.20 1.41 5.54
N LEU A 212 1.83 1.69 4.40
CA LEU A 212 1.21 2.46 3.33
C LEU A 212 0.49 1.53 2.35
N VAL A 213 -0.80 1.79 2.13
CA VAL A 213 -1.63 1.05 1.17
C VAL A 213 -1.63 1.77 -0.18
N ARG A 214 -2.05 3.04 -0.18
CA ARG A 214 -2.14 3.87 -1.39
C ARG A 214 -1.92 5.33 -1.10
N VAL A 215 -1.57 6.09 -2.13
CA VAL A 215 -1.53 7.55 -2.14
C VAL A 215 -2.32 8.06 -3.34
N SER A 216 -3.27 8.94 -3.10
CA SER A 216 -4.02 9.66 -4.13
C SER A 216 -3.59 11.13 -4.15
N TYR A 217 -3.52 11.69 -5.34
CA TYR A 217 -3.12 13.07 -5.55
C TYR A 217 -4.10 13.77 -6.47
N ARG A 218 -4.54 14.95 -6.06
CA ARG A 218 -5.24 15.91 -6.93
C ARG A 218 -4.30 17.06 -7.28
N GLN A 219 -4.24 17.33 -8.57
CA GLN A 219 -3.41 18.37 -9.16
C GLN A 219 -3.93 19.78 -8.83
N PRO A 220 -3.04 20.77 -8.59
CA PRO A 220 -3.43 22.18 -8.40
C PRO A 220 -4.18 22.77 -9.59
N ASP A 221 -3.77 22.38 -10.80
CA ASP A 221 -4.29 22.87 -12.08
C ASP A 221 -5.59 22.19 -12.51
N ASP A 222 -5.87 20.99 -12.01
CA ASP A 222 -7.10 20.25 -12.30
C ASP A 222 -7.50 19.34 -11.13
N THR A 223 -8.33 19.86 -10.24
CA THR A 223 -8.78 19.16 -9.03
C THR A 223 -9.73 17.98 -9.31
N ARG A 224 -10.18 17.81 -10.56
CA ARG A 224 -11.03 16.69 -11.01
C ARG A 224 -10.22 15.46 -11.41
N LYS A 225 -8.91 15.64 -11.67
CA LYS A 225 -8.01 14.53 -11.95
C LYS A 225 -7.41 14.01 -10.67
N VAL A 226 -7.74 12.76 -10.37
CA VAL A 226 -7.15 12.02 -9.27
C VAL A 226 -6.20 10.99 -9.86
N THR A 227 -4.94 11.05 -9.46
CA THR A 227 -3.99 9.95 -9.71
C THR A 227 -3.78 9.18 -8.42
N THR A 228 -3.97 7.86 -8.46
CA THR A 228 -3.80 6.98 -7.30
C THR A 228 -2.67 6.01 -7.57
N TYR A 229 -1.76 5.91 -6.62
CA TYR A 229 -0.61 5.03 -6.61
C TYR A 229 -0.78 3.99 -5.51
N PHE A 230 -0.37 2.76 -5.77
CA PHE A 230 -0.51 1.64 -4.84
C PHE A 230 0.83 0.94 -4.59
N GLY A 231 0.97 0.36 -3.39
CA GLY A 231 2.14 -0.42 -3.00
C GLY A 231 3.44 0.37 -3.17
N THR A 232 4.45 -0.25 -3.75
CA THR A 232 5.77 0.39 -3.95
C THR A 232 5.67 1.70 -4.75
N ALA A 233 4.76 1.79 -5.73
CA ALA A 233 4.55 3.03 -6.50
C ALA A 233 3.97 4.17 -5.63
N ALA A 234 3.19 3.85 -4.60
CA ALA A 234 2.69 4.83 -3.64
C ALA A 234 3.82 5.41 -2.80
N ARG A 235 4.73 4.55 -2.34
CA ARG A 235 5.93 4.97 -1.60
C ARG A 235 6.83 5.86 -2.45
N ASP A 236 7.12 5.46 -3.67
CA ASP A 236 7.99 6.20 -4.59
C ASP A 236 7.37 7.56 -5.00
N TYR A 237 6.04 7.60 -5.16
CA TYR A 237 5.36 8.86 -5.42
C TYR A 237 5.41 9.79 -4.20
N LEU A 238 5.17 9.26 -3.00
CA LEU A 238 5.28 10.04 -1.76
C LEU A 238 6.70 10.59 -1.57
N PHE A 239 7.74 9.80 -1.89
CA PHE A 239 9.13 10.26 -1.94
C PHE A 239 9.29 11.52 -2.80
N THR A 240 8.74 11.46 -4.00
CA THR A 240 8.81 12.57 -4.97
C THR A 240 8.15 13.81 -4.41
N VAL A 241 6.97 13.67 -3.80
CA VAL A 241 6.28 14.80 -3.16
C VAL A 241 7.11 15.40 -2.03
N MET A 242 7.69 14.56 -1.18
CA MET A 242 8.47 15.00 -0.03
C MET A 242 9.82 15.61 -0.38
N ARG A 243 10.48 15.08 -1.41
CA ARG A 243 11.77 15.58 -1.87
C ARG A 243 11.62 16.86 -2.69
N ASP A 244 10.63 16.91 -3.57
CA ASP A 244 10.58 17.92 -4.62
C ASP A 244 9.56 19.03 -4.34
N ARG A 245 8.49 18.74 -3.58
CA ARG A 245 7.38 19.69 -3.39
C ARG A 245 7.32 20.30 -2.00
N LEU A 246 7.56 19.50 -0.95
CA LEU A 246 7.53 20.01 0.43
C LEU A 246 8.59 21.07 0.73
N PRO A 247 9.86 21.02 0.26
CA PRO A 247 10.83 22.07 0.57
C PRO A 247 10.41 23.46 0.07
N ALA A 248 9.66 23.53 -1.03
CA ALA A 248 9.13 24.79 -1.56
C ALA A 248 8.03 25.39 -0.67
N ILE A 249 7.35 24.55 0.12
CA ILE A 249 6.28 24.94 1.05
C ILE A 249 6.87 25.22 2.44
N TYR A 250 7.90 24.47 2.83
CA TYR A 250 8.56 24.54 4.13
C TYR A 250 10.08 24.72 3.98
N PRO A 251 10.58 25.98 4.00
CA PRO A 251 12.00 26.30 3.80
C PRO A 251 12.99 25.75 4.84
N GLY A 252 12.56 24.94 5.81
CA GLY A 252 13.39 24.23 6.79
C GLY A 252 13.26 22.70 6.73
N TRP A 253 12.49 22.17 5.78
CA TRP A 253 12.31 20.73 5.60
C TRP A 253 13.57 20.10 4.97
N THR A 254 14.10 19.07 5.61
CA THR A 254 15.21 18.28 5.06
C THR A 254 14.63 17.07 4.34
N PRO A 255 14.73 16.98 3.00
CA PRO A 255 14.17 15.86 2.29
C PRO A 255 14.97 14.57 2.52
N PRO A 256 14.31 13.41 2.46
CA PRO A 256 15.00 12.11 2.47
C PRO A 256 15.89 11.95 1.24
N ALA A 257 17.03 11.27 1.40
CA ALA A 257 18.03 11.13 0.33
C ALA A 257 17.61 10.10 -0.74
N ARG A 258 16.95 9.01 -0.35
CA ARG A 258 16.46 7.95 -1.25
C ARG A 258 15.07 7.48 -0.86
N ALA A 259 14.38 6.83 -1.81
CA ALA A 259 13.06 6.26 -1.57
C ALA A 259 13.10 5.10 -0.56
N GLU A 260 14.23 4.40 -0.44
CA GLU A 260 14.43 3.33 0.53
C GLU A 260 14.83 3.84 1.91
N ASP A 261 15.31 5.09 1.98
CA ASP A 261 15.44 5.81 3.25
C ASP A 261 14.07 6.27 3.74
N LEU A 262 13.03 6.13 2.91
CA LEU A 262 11.68 6.26 3.38
C LEU A 262 11.29 5.05 4.22
N PRO A 263 10.82 5.30 5.42
CA PRO A 263 10.44 4.26 6.36
C PRO A 263 9.05 3.65 6.08
N TRP A 264 8.30 4.12 5.08
CA TRP A 264 7.03 3.49 4.68
C TRP A 264 7.30 2.15 4.05
N ARG A 265 6.94 1.10 4.78
CA ARG A 265 6.84 -0.24 4.23
C ARG A 265 5.49 -0.38 3.56
N ASP A 266 5.52 -1.08 2.43
CA ASP A 266 4.32 -1.47 1.71
C ASP A 266 3.46 -2.33 2.65
N ALA A 267 2.13 -2.19 2.58
CA ALA A 267 1.25 -3.09 3.32
C ALA A 267 1.48 -4.54 2.89
N PRO A 268 1.26 -5.53 3.79
CA PRO A 268 1.45 -6.93 3.48
C PRO A 268 0.72 -7.33 2.19
N GLY A 269 1.44 -7.97 1.27
CA GLY A 269 0.92 -8.39 -0.03
C GLY A 269 0.95 -7.31 -1.13
N MET A 270 1.58 -6.16 -0.85
CA MET A 270 1.79 -5.06 -1.79
C MET A 270 3.27 -4.83 -2.12
N GLU A 271 4.19 -5.57 -1.48
CA GLU A 271 5.63 -5.45 -1.69
C GLU A 271 6.02 -5.81 -3.13
N GLY A 272 6.77 -4.93 -3.80
CA GLY A 272 7.25 -5.17 -5.16
C GLY A 272 6.16 -5.10 -6.23
N VAL A 273 4.92 -4.74 -5.85
CA VAL A 273 3.79 -4.54 -6.75
C VAL A 273 3.42 -3.06 -6.74
N GLY A 274 3.80 -2.35 -7.80
CA GLY A 274 3.46 -0.94 -8.00
C GLY A 274 2.61 -0.74 -9.25
N TYR A 275 1.49 -0.03 -9.13
CA TYR A 275 0.72 0.39 -10.28
C TYR A 275 0.03 1.73 -10.01
N VAL A 276 -0.41 2.38 -11.09
CA VAL A 276 -0.95 3.75 -11.09
C VAL A 276 -2.29 3.75 -11.81
N GLU A 277 -3.28 4.36 -11.18
CA GLU A 277 -4.59 4.61 -11.75
C GLU A 277 -4.81 6.11 -11.97
N HIS A 278 -5.40 6.46 -13.11
CA HIS A 278 -5.80 7.83 -13.44
C HIS A 278 -7.32 7.88 -13.56
N VAL A 279 -7.96 8.66 -12.69
CA VAL A 279 -9.40 8.86 -12.68
C VAL A 279 -9.71 10.31 -13.03
N ASP A 280 -10.57 10.50 -14.03
CA ASP A 280 -11.16 11.79 -14.38
C ASP A 280 -12.58 11.84 -13.84
N GLU A 281 -12.79 12.57 -12.74
CA GLU A 281 -14.10 12.73 -12.10
C GLU A 281 -15.06 13.62 -12.92
N GLY A 282 -14.59 14.21 -14.03
CA GLY A 282 -15.33 15.15 -14.87
C GLY A 282 -16.25 14.55 -15.92
N LYS A 283 -16.27 13.22 -16.10
CA LYS A 283 -17.17 12.53 -17.04
C LYS A 283 -18.00 11.46 -16.32
N LYS A 284 -19.19 11.85 -15.90
CA LYS A 284 -20.32 10.94 -15.68
C LYS A 284 -21.34 11.16 -16.78
#